data_AF-A0A2A7MXE4-F1
#
_entry.id   AF-A0A2A7MXE4-F1
#
_cell.length_a   1.000
_cell.length_b   1.000
_cell.length_c   1.000
_cell.angle_alpha   90.00
_cell.angle_beta   90.00
_cell.angle_gamma   90.00
#
_symmetry.space_group_name_H-M   'P 1'
#
loop_
_entity.id
_entity.type
_entity.pdbx_description
1 polymer ?
#
loop_
_entity_poly.entity_id
_entity_poly.type
_entity_poly.pdbx_seq_one_letter_code
_entity_poly.pdbx_strand_id
1 'polypeptide(L)'
;MSKILARVNAMRIAQRTPDTSGYFRLIDDFIAGRMTAPEFQKSFLIALKFENRGLDDRLFDVLQRLFEDTDDYVAYPELRTDPEDLDDEQLRECAIRARRELRDLGYE
;
A
#
# COMPACT_ATOMS: atom_id res chain seq x y z
N MET A 1 17.28 -18.10 -41.51
CA MET A 1 16.53 -17.88 -40.26
C MET A 1 16.94 -16.54 -39.68
N SER A 2 16.06 -15.55 -39.71
CA SER A 2 16.38 -14.13 -39.49
C SER A 2 16.31 -13.74 -38.00
N LYS A 3 17.35 -13.06 -37.50
CA LYS A 3 17.46 -12.51 -36.13
C LYS A 3 16.35 -11.49 -35.77
N ILE A 4 15.54 -11.10 -36.75
CA ILE A 4 14.43 -10.16 -36.60
C ILE A 4 13.26 -10.80 -35.84
N LEU A 5 12.99 -12.11 -36.00
CA LEU A 5 11.87 -12.75 -35.28
C LEU A 5 12.10 -12.90 -33.76
N ALA A 6 13.36 -12.91 -33.30
CA ALA A 6 13.66 -12.96 -31.86
C ALA A 6 13.40 -11.61 -31.16
N ARG A 7 13.57 -10.48 -31.88
CA ARG A 7 13.34 -9.13 -31.33
C ARG A 7 11.86 -8.76 -31.25
N VAL A 8 11.04 -9.27 -32.18
CA VAL A 8 9.59 -9.00 -32.17
C VAL A 8 8.88 -9.75 -31.04
N ASN A 9 9.43 -10.87 -30.57
CA ASN A 9 8.85 -11.65 -29.47
C ASN A 9 9.22 -11.14 -28.06
N ALA A 10 10.32 -10.39 -27.93
CA ALA A 10 10.71 -9.74 -26.67
C ALA A 10 9.89 -8.45 -26.38
N MET A 11 9.14 -7.94 -27.36
CA MET A 11 8.34 -6.72 -27.25
C MET A 11 6.84 -7.00 -27.03
N ARG A 12 6.47 -8.26 -26.74
CA ARG A 12 5.11 -8.70 -26.39
C ARG A 12 4.98 -9.19 -24.95
N ILE A 13 5.82 -8.66 -24.06
CA ILE A 13 5.64 -8.75 -22.61
C ILE A 13 6.05 -7.39 -22.02
N ALA A 14 5.47 -6.30 -22.52
CA ALA A 14 5.35 -5.12 -21.67
C ALA A 14 4.38 -5.54 -20.55
N GLN A 15 4.93 -6.06 -19.46
CA GLN A 15 4.19 -6.37 -18.25
C GLN A 15 3.45 -5.09 -17.88
N ARG A 16 2.13 -5.07 -18.10
CA ARG A 16 1.27 -4.07 -17.48
C ARG A 16 1.43 -4.32 -15.99
N THR A 17 2.23 -3.50 -15.32
CA THR A 17 2.25 -3.47 -13.86
C THR A 17 0.80 -3.28 -13.39
N PRO A 18 0.37 -4.00 -12.34
CA PRO A 18 -0.95 -3.80 -11.76
C PRO A 18 -1.19 -2.31 -11.47
N ASP A 19 -2.42 -1.84 -11.67
CA ASP A 19 -2.79 -0.47 -11.30
C ASP A 19 -2.84 -0.31 -9.78
N THR A 20 -1.78 0.25 -9.21
CA THR A 20 -1.61 0.42 -7.76
C THR A 20 -2.13 1.77 -7.25
N SER A 21 -2.66 2.61 -8.13
CA SER A 21 -3.12 3.97 -7.79
C SER A 21 -4.18 4.00 -6.69
N GLY A 22 -4.96 2.92 -6.55
CA GLY A 22 -5.95 2.76 -5.48
C GLY A 22 -5.33 2.84 -4.08
N TYR A 23 -4.18 2.18 -3.87
CA TYR A 23 -3.50 2.19 -2.57
C TYR A 23 -2.93 3.57 -2.26
N PHE A 24 -2.27 4.19 -3.25
CA PHE A 24 -1.64 5.50 -3.06
C PHE A 24 -2.70 6.57 -2.77
N ARG A 25 -3.85 6.50 -3.43
CA ARG A 25 -4.96 7.39 -3.13
C ARG A 25 -5.48 7.23 -1.70
N LEU A 26 -5.66 6.00 -1.20
CA LEU A 26 -6.08 5.77 0.18
C LEU A 26 -5.08 6.36 1.18
N ILE A 27 -3.79 6.11 0.94
CA ILE A 27 -2.70 6.62 1.79
C ILE A 27 -2.65 8.15 1.76
N ASP A 28 -2.70 8.77 0.58
CA ASP A 28 -2.62 10.23 0.41
C ASP A 28 -3.86 10.94 0.96
N ASP A 29 -5.06 10.37 0.77
CA ASP A 29 -6.29 10.90 1.35
C ASP A 29 -6.28 10.83 2.88
N PHE A 30 -5.78 9.74 3.43
CA PHE A 30 -5.61 9.61 4.87
C PHE A 30 -4.60 10.63 5.40
N ILE A 31 -3.37 10.69 4.85
CA ILE A 31 -2.33 11.65 5.26
C ILE A 31 -2.84 13.10 5.22
N ALA A 32 -3.56 13.46 4.16
CA ALA A 32 -4.10 14.81 3.98
C ALA A 32 -5.31 15.14 4.87
N GLY A 33 -5.78 14.20 5.70
CA GLY A 33 -6.92 14.39 6.59
C GLY A 33 -8.27 14.40 5.86
N ARG A 34 -8.32 13.90 4.61
CA ARG A 34 -9.57 13.72 3.85
C ARG A 34 -10.32 12.44 4.25
N MET A 35 -9.69 11.60 5.07
CA MET A 35 -10.21 10.35 5.60
C MET A 35 -9.79 10.23 7.07
N THR A 36 -10.69 9.71 7.91
CA THR A 36 -10.40 9.42 9.32
C THR A 36 -9.63 8.10 9.46
N ALA A 37 -8.98 7.86 10.61
CA ALA A 37 -8.23 6.62 10.85
C ALA A 37 -9.12 5.35 10.77
N PRO A 38 -10.36 5.31 11.31
CA PRO A 38 -11.25 4.16 11.13
C PRO A 38 -11.67 3.91 9.67
N GLU A 39 -11.91 4.97 8.91
CA GLU A 39 -12.24 4.85 7.48
C GLU A 39 -11.06 4.33 6.67
N PHE A 40 -9.85 4.81 6.99
CA PHE A 40 -8.62 4.34 6.38
C PHE A 40 -8.37 2.87 6.70
N GLN A 41 -8.45 2.48 7.97
CA GLN A 41 -8.29 1.10 8.39
C GLN A 41 -9.21 0.16 7.60
N LYS A 42 -10.50 0.44 7.63
CA LYS A 42 -11.49 -0.37 6.92
C LYS A 42 -11.19 -0.45 5.42
N SER A 43 -10.92 0.68 4.78
CA SER A 43 -10.73 0.75 3.33
C SER A 43 -9.45 0.06 2.88
N PHE A 44 -8.36 0.27 3.62
CA PHE A 44 -7.04 -0.27 3.30
C PHE A 44 -6.97 -1.77 3.52
N LEU A 45 -7.45 -2.27 4.67
CA LEU A 45 -7.47 -3.72 4.95
C LEU A 45 -8.34 -4.48 3.94
N ILE A 46 -9.49 -3.93 3.52
CA ILE A 46 -10.33 -4.51 2.47
C ILE A 46 -9.56 -4.56 1.15
N ALA A 47 -8.95 -3.45 0.73
CA ALA A 47 -8.24 -3.37 -0.54
C ALA A 47 -7.15 -4.44 -0.64
N LEU A 48 -6.33 -4.60 0.41
CA LEU A 48 -5.22 -5.55 0.39
C LEU A 48 -5.67 -7.01 0.57
N LYS A 49 -6.70 -7.29 1.39
CA LYS A 49 -7.25 -8.67 1.55
C LYS A 49 -7.80 -9.25 0.24
N PHE A 50 -8.33 -8.39 -0.64
CA PHE A 50 -8.85 -8.80 -1.94
C PHE A 50 -7.85 -8.62 -3.08
N GLU A 51 -6.61 -8.24 -2.79
CA GLU A 51 -5.57 -8.15 -3.80
C GLU A 51 -5.26 -9.54 -4.35
N ASN A 52 -5.37 -9.67 -5.67
CA ASN A 52 -5.10 -10.91 -6.38
C ASN A 52 -4.12 -10.72 -7.54
N ARG A 53 -3.60 -9.50 -7.69
CA ARG A 53 -2.62 -9.13 -8.70
C ARG A 53 -1.23 -9.43 -8.17
N GLY A 54 -0.32 -9.84 -9.05
CA GLY A 54 1.10 -9.98 -8.71
C GLY A 54 1.73 -8.60 -8.59
N LEU A 55 1.76 -8.08 -7.36
CA LEU A 55 2.46 -6.83 -7.06
C LEU A 55 3.98 -7.05 -7.13
N ASP A 56 4.71 -5.98 -7.44
CA ASP A 56 6.17 -5.97 -7.28
C ASP A 56 6.53 -6.25 -5.81
N ASP A 57 7.53 -7.10 -5.57
CA ASP A 57 7.88 -7.56 -4.21
C ASP A 57 8.18 -6.38 -3.27
N ARG A 58 8.90 -5.36 -3.75
CA ARG A 58 9.26 -4.20 -2.92
C ARG A 58 8.05 -3.33 -2.60
N LEU A 59 7.14 -3.17 -3.55
CA LEU A 59 5.86 -2.51 -3.29
C LEU A 59 5.05 -3.32 -2.26
N PHE A 60 4.96 -4.63 -2.44
CA PHE A 60 4.21 -5.50 -1.54
C PHE A 60 4.76 -5.43 -0.11
N ASP A 61 6.09 -5.47 0.06
CA ASP A 61 6.74 -5.37 1.39
C ASP A 61 6.38 -4.07 2.13
N VAL A 62 6.20 -2.96 1.41
CA VAL A 62 5.78 -1.69 2.03
C VAL A 62 4.28 -1.73 2.38
N LEU A 63 3.44 -2.21 1.47
CA LEU A 63 2.00 -2.31 1.71
C LEU A 63 1.64 -3.33 2.80
N GLN A 64 2.39 -4.42 2.90
CA GLN A 64 2.23 -5.46 3.92
C GLN A 64 2.58 -4.93 5.31
N ARG A 65 3.68 -4.18 5.46
CA ARG A 65 4.00 -3.52 6.73
C ARG A 65 2.94 -2.49 7.12
N LEU A 66 2.46 -1.69 6.16
CA LEU A 66 1.37 -0.75 6.43
C LEU A 66 0.08 -1.48 6.80
N PHE A 67 -0.18 -2.65 6.23
CA PHE A 67 -1.32 -3.48 6.60
C PHE A 67 -1.23 -3.94 8.06
N GLU A 68 -0.05 -4.39 8.51
CA GLU A 68 0.20 -4.75 9.90
C GLU A 68 -0.04 -3.56 10.83
N ASP A 69 0.57 -2.39 10.55
CA ASP A 69 0.32 -1.16 11.34
C ASP A 69 -1.19 -0.81 11.37
N THR A 70 -1.90 -1.06 10.28
CA THR A 70 -3.33 -0.76 10.15
C THR A 70 -4.20 -1.77 10.91
N ASP A 71 -3.78 -3.02 11.01
CA ASP A 71 -4.44 -4.05 11.82
C ASP A 71 -4.25 -3.79 13.32
N ASP A 72 -3.09 -3.24 13.71
CA ASP A 72 -2.76 -2.82 15.08
C ASP A 72 -3.48 -1.51 15.52
N TYR A 73 -4.18 -0.83 14.62
CA TYR A 73 -4.92 0.40 14.98
C TYR A 73 -6.18 0.12 15.79
N VAL A 74 -6.33 0.85 16.89
CA VAL A 74 -7.48 0.79 17.80
C VAL A 74 -8.06 2.18 18.02
N ALA A 75 -9.27 2.39 17.52
CA ALA A 75 -9.95 3.69 17.54
C ALA A 75 -10.29 4.21 18.94
N TYR A 76 -10.61 3.30 19.86
CA TYR A 76 -11.08 3.65 21.20
C TYR A 76 -9.94 3.51 22.22
N PRO A 77 -9.47 4.60 22.85
CA PRO A 77 -8.32 4.57 23.75
C PRO A 77 -8.44 3.56 24.90
N GLU A 78 -9.66 3.33 25.41
CA GLU A 78 -9.95 2.37 26.48
C GLU A 78 -9.80 0.90 26.06
N LEU A 79 -9.72 0.63 24.76
CA LEU A 79 -9.51 -0.70 24.20
C LEU A 79 -8.04 -0.95 23.83
N ARG A 80 -7.16 0.05 23.96
CA ARG A 80 -5.72 -0.10 23.70
C ARG A 80 -5.07 -0.81 24.88
N THR A 81 -4.89 -2.11 24.77
CA THR A 81 -4.36 -2.97 25.83
C THR A 81 -2.98 -3.51 25.53
N ASP A 82 -2.57 -3.53 24.26
CA ASP A 82 -1.30 -4.05 23.80
C ASP A 82 -0.32 -2.89 23.49
N PRO A 83 0.99 -3.07 23.73
CA PRO A 83 1.98 -2.02 23.50
C PRO A 83 2.16 -1.67 22.02
N GLU A 84 1.71 -2.54 21.11
CA GLU A 84 1.67 -2.33 19.68
C GLU A 84 0.43 -1.54 19.21
N ASP A 85 -0.60 -1.37 20.06
CA ASP A 85 -1.85 -0.70 19.66
C ASP A 85 -1.60 0.76 19.24
N LEU A 86 -2.08 1.11 18.05
CA LEU A 86 -1.92 2.45 17.50
C LEU A 86 -3.16 3.31 17.69
N ASP A 87 -2.92 4.59 17.96
CA ASP A 87 -3.91 5.65 17.83
C ASP A 87 -3.95 6.28 16.42
N ASP A 88 -4.84 7.25 16.23
CA ASP A 88 -5.05 7.94 14.95
C ASP A 88 -3.78 8.66 14.45
N GLU A 89 -2.98 9.23 15.35
CA GLU A 89 -1.77 9.97 15.01
C GLU A 89 -0.64 9.01 14.66
N GLN A 90 -0.45 7.97 15.45
CA GLN A 90 0.55 6.93 15.19
C GLN A 90 0.27 6.19 13.88
N LEU A 91 -0.99 5.85 13.60
CA LEU A 91 -1.36 5.24 12.31
C LEU A 91 -1.05 6.20 11.15
N ARG A 92 -1.26 7.51 11.33
CA ARG A 92 -0.93 8.52 10.31
C ARG A 92 0.58 8.61 10.08
N GLU A 93 1.39 8.53 11.12
CA GLU A 93 2.85 8.46 11.00
C GLU A 93 3.30 7.23 10.21
N CYS A 94 2.69 6.06 10.46
CA CYS A 94 2.92 4.84 9.70
C CYS A 94 2.57 5.01 8.21
N ALA A 95 1.44 5.64 7.91
CA ALA A 95 1.05 5.95 6.53
C ALA A 95 2.05 6.92 5.85
N ILE A 96 2.54 7.93 6.56
CA ILE A 96 3.57 8.88 6.05
C ILE A 96 4.88 8.14 5.76
N ARG A 97 5.32 7.26 6.68
CA ARG A 97 6.50 6.40 6.49
C ARG A 97 6.35 5.56 5.23
N ALA A 98 5.26 4.81 5.11
CA ALA A 98 4.99 3.98 3.94
C ALA A 98 4.99 4.80 2.65
N ARG A 99 4.34 5.98 2.65
CA ARG A 99 4.29 6.84 1.46
C ARG A 99 5.67 7.34 1.03
N ARG A 100 6.52 7.69 1.99
CA ARG A 100 7.91 8.08 1.73
C ARG A 100 8.69 6.92 1.11
N GLU A 101 8.60 5.73 1.68
CA GLU A 101 9.29 4.54 1.16
C GLU A 101 8.85 4.21 -0.28
N LEU A 102 7.54 4.31 -0.56
CA LEU A 102 7.01 4.13 -1.91
C LEU A 102 7.60 5.14 -2.91
N ARG A 103 7.72 6.42 -2.51
CA ARG A 103 8.36 7.44 -3.33
C ARG A 103 9.84 7.15 -3.56
N ASP A 104 10.55 6.68 -2.54
CA ASP A 104 11.97 6.32 -2.64
C ASP A 104 12.17 5.10 -3.57
N LEU A 105 11.15 4.26 -3.74
CA LEU A 105 11.09 3.17 -4.72
C LEU A 105 10.67 3.62 -6.14
N GLY A 106 10.29 4.90 -6.32
CA GLY A 106 9.90 5.46 -7.61
C GLY A 106 8.38 5.47 -7.89
N TYR A 107 7.55 5.22 -6.88
CA TYR A 107 6.10 5.32 -7.00
C TYR A 107 5.62 6.74 -6.66
N GLU A 108 5.12 7.47 -7.66
CA GLU A 108 4.59 8.85 -7.51
C GLU A 108 3.19 8.92 -6.94
#